data_AF-A0A355BXG7-F1
#
_entry.id   AF-A0A355BXG7-F1
#
_cell.length_a   1.000
_cell.length_b   1.000
_cell.length_c   1.000
_cell.angle_alpha   90.00
_cell.angle_beta   90.00
_cell.angle_gamma   90.00
#
_symmetry.space_group_name_H-M   'P 1'
#
loop_
_entity.id
_entity.type
_entity.pdbx_description
1 polymer ?
#
loop_
_entity_poly.entity_id
_entity_poly.type
_entity_poly.pdbx_seq_one_letter_code
_entity_poly.pdbx_strand_id
1 'polypeptide(L)'
;TLAGFHALNYGMYTLAHGYKDRGMAAYSELQQAEFAAEKIGYEATRHQREVGTGYFDLVAVTLSGGQSSTTAMSESTETAQFKAAE
;
A
#
# COMPACT_ATOMS: atom_id res chain seq x y z
N THR A 1 23.51 -3.36 14.35
CA THR A 1 22.60 -4.33 14.99
C THR A 1 21.16 -3.84 15.08
N LEU A 2 20.88 -2.57 15.43
CA LEU A 2 19.52 -2.09 15.76
C LEU A 2 18.82 -1.23 14.68
N ALA A 3 19.19 -1.33 13.39
CA ALA A 3 18.65 -0.46 12.34
C ALA A 3 17.12 -0.55 12.22
N GLY A 4 16.55 -1.76 12.20
CA GLY A 4 15.10 -1.94 12.16
C GLY A 4 14.37 -1.40 13.40
N PHE A 5 14.97 -1.53 14.58
CA PHE A 5 14.42 -0.97 15.83
C PHE A 5 14.30 0.55 15.73
N HIS A 6 15.36 1.25 15.31
CA HIS A 6 15.34 2.70 15.20
C HIS A 6 14.39 3.19 14.10
N ALA A 7 14.41 2.57 12.92
CA ALA A 7 13.56 2.97 11.79
C ALA A 7 12.06 2.83 12.12
N LEU A 8 11.66 1.69 12.70
CA LEU A 8 10.27 1.43 13.05
C LEU A 8 9.77 2.35 14.16
N ASN A 9 10.52 2.46 15.27
CA ASN A 9 10.08 3.26 16.41
C ASN A 9 10.06 4.76 16.09
N TYR A 10 11.10 5.28 15.43
CA TYR A 10 11.18 6.70 15.10
C TYR A 10 10.12 7.11 14.05
N GLY A 11 9.93 6.28 13.02
CA GLY A 11 8.92 6.53 11.98
C GLY A 11 7.52 6.61 12.58
N MET A 12 7.13 5.62 13.39
CA MET A 12 5.82 5.59 14.03
C MET A 12 5.63 6.71 15.06
N TYR A 13 6.66 7.03 15.87
CA TYR A 13 6.59 8.14 16.84
C TYR A 13 6.34 9.48 16.13
N THR A 14 7.09 9.75 15.05
CA THR A 14 6.94 10.98 14.26
C THR A 14 5.55 11.07 13.62
N LEU A 15 5.05 9.97 13.04
CA LEU A 15 3.69 9.91 12.48
C LEU A 15 2.63 10.17 13.55
N ALA A 16 2.70 9.48 14.69
CA ALA A 16 1.74 9.62 15.78
C ALA A 16 1.71 11.04 16.37
N HIS A 17 2.88 11.67 16.52
CA HIS A 17 2.97 13.05 16.99
C HIS A 17 2.36 14.03 15.98
N GLY A 18 2.69 13.89 14.69
CA GLY A 18 2.09 14.72 13.64
C GLY A 18 0.57 14.52 13.54
N TYR A 19 0.10 13.28 13.68
CA TYR A 19 -1.32 12.94 13.62
C TYR A 19 -2.10 13.52 14.81
N LYS A 20 -1.54 13.49 16.02
CA LYS A 20 -2.13 14.17 17.18
C LYS A 20 -2.37 15.66 16.91
N ASP A 21 -1.44 16.33 16.24
CA ASP A 21 -1.49 17.79 16.05
C ASP A 21 -2.31 18.22 14.82
N ARG A 22 -2.24 17.44 13.71
CA ARG A 22 -2.76 17.84 12.38
C ARG A 22 -3.64 16.78 11.71
N GLY A 23 -3.93 15.68 12.40
CA GLY A 23 -4.77 14.59 11.89
C GLY A 23 -4.31 14.06 10.53
N MET A 24 -5.25 13.94 9.59
CA MET A 24 -5.02 13.38 8.26
C MET A 24 -3.96 14.13 7.44
N ALA A 25 -3.64 15.39 7.74
CA ALA A 25 -2.57 16.09 7.04
C ALA A 25 -1.21 15.40 7.24
N ALA A 26 -0.93 14.90 8.45
CA ALA A 26 0.31 14.19 8.74
C ALA A 26 0.38 12.83 8.02
N TYR A 27 -0.76 12.12 7.90
CA TYR A 27 -0.81 10.87 7.14
C TYR A 27 -0.67 11.11 5.64
N SER A 28 -1.31 12.17 5.11
CA SER A 28 -1.20 12.54 3.69
C SER A 28 0.24 12.86 3.29
N GLU A 29 1.01 13.53 4.17
CA GLU A 29 2.45 13.77 3.95
C GLU A 29 3.25 12.46 3.80
N LEU A 30 2.97 11.46 4.66
CA LEU A 30 3.57 10.14 4.53
C LEU A 30 3.19 9.49 3.19
N GLN A 31 1.91 9.49 2.83
CA GLN A 31 1.44 8.92 1.58
C GLN A 31 2.04 9.61 0.34
N GLN A 32 2.22 10.94 0.37
CA GLN A 32 2.90 11.68 -0.70
C GLN A 32 4.38 11.33 -0.78
N ALA A 33 5.04 11.08 0.35
CA ALA A 33 6.41 10.59 0.36
C ALA A 33 6.52 9.19 -0.25
N GLU A 34 5.54 8.30 -0.01
CA GLU A 34 5.46 6.98 -0.66
C GLU A 34 5.32 7.12 -2.19
N PHE A 35 4.39 7.95 -2.67
CA PHE A 35 4.26 8.24 -4.10
C PHE A 35 5.55 8.81 -4.72
N ALA A 36 6.24 9.71 -4.01
CA ALA A 36 7.51 10.26 -4.48
C ALA A 36 8.62 9.20 -4.56
N ALA A 37 8.61 8.22 -3.66
CA ALA A 37 9.57 7.12 -3.61
C ALA A 37 9.32 6.06 -4.71
N GLU A 38 8.17 6.04 -5.38
CA GLU A 38 7.93 5.16 -6.54
C GLU A 38 8.96 5.39 -7.65
N LYS A 39 9.46 6.63 -7.79
CA LYS A 39 10.51 7.00 -8.76
C LYS A 39 11.85 6.30 -8.52
N ILE A 40 12.07 5.77 -7.32
CA ILE A 40 13.27 5.01 -6.95
C ILE A 40 12.96 3.53 -6.66
N GLY A 41 11.78 3.05 -7.05
CA GLY A 41 11.40 1.64 -6.99
C GLY A 41 10.65 1.20 -5.73
N TYR A 42 10.12 2.12 -4.92
CA TYR A 42 9.18 1.76 -3.85
C TYR A 42 7.82 1.36 -4.45
N GLU A 43 7.26 0.22 -4.06
CA GLU A 43 6.01 -0.29 -4.64
C GLU A 43 4.84 -0.38 -3.63
N ALA A 44 5.14 -0.31 -2.32
CA ALA A 44 4.18 -0.63 -1.27
C ALA A 44 3.08 0.42 -1.05
N THR A 45 3.10 1.56 -1.77
CA THR A 45 1.93 2.46 -1.86
C THR A 45 0.68 1.70 -2.35
N ARG A 46 0.89 0.70 -3.23
CA ARG A 46 -0.12 -0.25 -3.71
C ARG A 46 -0.09 -1.51 -2.84
N HIS A 47 -0.54 -1.34 -1.60
CA HIS A 47 -0.40 -2.33 -0.55
C HIS A 47 -1.20 -3.62 -0.80
N GLN A 48 -2.30 -3.60 -1.56
CA GLN A 48 -3.05 -4.81 -1.93
C GLN A 48 -2.21 -5.70 -2.84
N ARG A 49 -1.60 -5.13 -3.90
CA ARG A 49 -0.64 -5.85 -4.73
C ARG A 49 0.55 -6.35 -3.91
N GLU A 50 1.12 -5.50 -3.05
CA GLU A 50 2.34 -5.80 -2.28
C GLU A 50 2.16 -7.04 -1.39
N VAL A 51 0.98 -7.21 -0.78
CA VAL A 51 0.68 -8.39 0.06
C VAL A 51 0.16 -9.59 -0.74
N GLY A 52 0.16 -9.52 -2.08
CA GLY A 52 -0.13 -10.64 -2.96
C GLY A 52 -1.60 -10.84 -3.30
N THR A 53 -2.47 -9.84 -3.13
CA THR A 53 -3.91 -9.98 -3.47
C THR A 53 -4.10 -10.45 -4.92
N GLY A 54 -3.36 -9.87 -5.87
CA GLY A 54 -3.40 -10.31 -7.28
C GLY A 54 -2.87 -11.74 -7.50
N TYR A 55 -1.92 -12.21 -6.69
CA TYR A 55 -1.46 -13.59 -6.74
C TYR A 55 -2.56 -14.56 -6.29
N PHE A 56 -3.26 -14.25 -5.20
CA PHE A 56 -4.36 -15.09 -4.73
C PHE A 56 -5.60 -15.02 -5.64
N ASP A 57 -5.84 -13.89 -6.32
CA ASP A 57 -6.83 -13.83 -7.39
C ASP A 57 -6.48 -14.78 -8.54
N LEU A 58 -5.21 -14.85 -8.96
CA LEU A 58 -4.77 -15.79 -10.00
C LEU A 58 -4.97 -17.25 -9.55
N VAL A 59 -4.70 -17.57 -8.28
CA VAL A 59 -4.98 -18.89 -7.71
C VAL A 59 -6.48 -19.20 -7.78
N ALA A 60 -7.35 -18.27 -7.37
CA ALA A 60 -8.80 -18.44 -7.39
C ALA A 60 -9.36 -18.63 -8.82
N VAL A 61 -8.88 -17.82 -9.77
CA VAL A 61 -9.22 -17.93 -11.19
C VAL A 61 -8.77 -19.28 -11.74
N THR A 62 -7.55 -19.74 -11.40
CA THR A 62 -7.03 -21.03 -11.85
C THR A 62 -7.86 -22.19 -11.33
N LEU A 63 -8.18 -22.22 -10.03
CA LEU A 63 -8.96 -23.29 -9.40
C LEU A 63 -10.42 -23.34 -9.89
N SER A 64 -10.99 -22.19 -10.24
CA SER A 64 -12.37 -22.09 -10.75
C SER A 64 -12.51 -22.31 -12.25
N GLY A 65 -11.42 -22.61 -12.97
CA GLY A 65 -11.45 -22.66 -14.44
C GLY A 65 -11.87 -21.33 -15.08
N GLY A 66 -11.54 -20.21 -14.44
CA GLY A 66 -11.88 -18.86 -14.89
C GLY A 66 -13.27 -18.35 -14.50
N GLN A 67 -14.01 -19.07 -13.64
CA GLN A 67 -15.41 -18.74 -13.30
C GLN A 67 -15.58 -18.07 -11.93
N SER A 68 -14.50 -17.71 -11.25
CA SER A 68 -14.58 -17.01 -9.96
C SER A 68 -15.27 -15.66 -10.12
N SER A 69 -16.31 -15.41 -9.32
CA SER A 69 -17.04 -14.12 -9.25
C SER A 69 -16.65 -13.27 -8.03
N THR A 70 -15.68 -13.73 -7.24
CA THR A 70 -15.29 -13.10 -5.96
C THR A 70 -13.79 -12.82 -5.88
N THR A 71 -13.15 -12.51 -7.01
CA THR A 71 -11.77 -11.97 -7.02
C THR A 71 -11.74 -10.56 -6.43
N ALA A 72 -10.62 -10.18 -5.82
CA ALA A 72 -10.53 -8.98 -5.01
C ALA A 72 -10.04 -7.73 -5.77
N MET A 73 -9.12 -7.87 -6.72
CA MET A 73 -8.41 -6.72 -7.30
C MET A 73 -9.27 -5.85 -8.22
N SER A 74 -10.13 -6.45 -9.04
CA SER A 74 -10.80 -5.75 -10.15
C SER A 74 -11.68 -4.58 -9.70
N GLU A 75 -12.34 -4.71 -8.56
CA GLU A 75 -13.25 -3.68 -8.00
C GLU A 75 -12.65 -2.98 -6.76
N SER A 76 -11.36 -3.18 -6.48
CA SER A 76 -10.69 -2.56 -5.34
C SER A 76 -10.50 -1.05 -5.51
N THR A 77 -10.45 -0.32 -4.39
CA THR A 77 -10.09 1.11 -4.39
C THR A 77 -8.66 1.34 -4.89
N GLU A 78 -7.76 0.37 -4.69
CA GLU A 78 -6.39 0.41 -5.23
C GLU A 78 -6.42 0.52 -6.77
N THR A 79 -7.16 -0.36 -7.44
CA THR A 79 -7.34 -0.32 -8.90
C THR A 79 -7.99 1.00 -9.36
N ALA A 80 -8.96 1.52 -8.60
CA ALA A 80 -9.70 2.72 -8.99
C ALA A 80 -8.90 4.03 -8.77
N GLN A 81 -8.11 4.13 -7.70
CA GLN A 81 -7.54 5.38 -7.20
C GLN A 81 -6.02 5.47 -7.29
N PHE A 82 -5.29 4.35 -7.42
CA PHE A 82 -3.82 4.31 -7.43
C PHE A 82 -3.26 3.99 -8.83
N LYS A 83 -3.84 4.65 -9.84
CA LYS A 83 -3.37 4.57 -11.23
C LYS A 83 -1.97 5.18 -11.34
N ALA A 84 -1.15 4.69 -12.26
CA ALA A 84 0.10 5.38 -12.60
C ALA A 84 -0.23 6.83 -13.03
N ALA A 85 0.56 7.79 -12.57
CA ALA A 85 0.51 9.14 -13.13
C ALA A 85 0.90 9.03 -14.63
N GLU A 86 0.08 9.59 -15.52
CA GLU A 86 0.46 9.79 -16.93
C GLU A 86 1.73 10.63 -17.06
#